data_AF-A0A257W979-F1
#
_entry.id   AF-A0A257W979-F1
#
_cell.length_a   1.000
_cell.length_b   1.000
_cell.length_c   1.000
_cell.angle_alpha   90.00
_cell.angle_beta   90.00
_cell.angle_gamma   90.00
#
_symmetry.space_group_name_H-M   'P 1'
#
loop_
_entity.id
_entity.type
_entity.pdbx_description
1 polymer ?
#
loop_
_entity_poly.entity_id
_entity_poly.type
_entity_poly.pdbx_seq_one_letter_code
_entity_poly.pdbx_strand_id
1 'polypeptide(L)' 'MKPFLSRRQALQEAALGFGGLALSSLVALGAEPTSYTLRPKRPHFPAKAKNVIFLYVGGGPSTIDM' A
#
# COMPACT_ATOMS: atom_id res chain seq x y z
N MET A 1 -44.52 -19.72 -11.79
CA MET A 1 -43.73 -20.82 -11.20
C MET A 1 -42.26 -20.47 -11.39
N LYS A 2 -41.50 -20.25 -10.32
CA LYS A 2 -40.07 -19.88 -10.43
C LYS A 2 -39.29 -21.11 -10.90
N PRO A 3 -38.49 -21.01 -11.99
CA PRO A 3 -37.68 -22.14 -12.42
C PRO A 3 -36.71 -22.51 -11.30
N PHE A 4 -36.55 -23.80 -11.03
CA PHE A 4 -35.56 -24.31 -10.08
C PHE A 4 -34.19 -23.72 -10.43
N LEU A 5 -33.53 -23.12 -9.44
CA LEU A 5 -32.22 -22.50 -9.61
C LEU A 5 -31.24 -23.56 -10.15
N SER A 6 -30.78 -23.41 -11.40
CA SER A 6 -29.81 -24.35 -11.96
C SER A 6 -28.46 -24.20 -11.24
N ARG A 7 -27.66 -25.27 -11.18
CA ARG A 7 -26.31 -25.22 -10.56
C ARG A 7 -25.47 -24.05 -11.09
N ARG A 8 -25.60 -23.72 -12.38
CA ARG A 8 -24.90 -22.58 -13.02
C ARG A 8 -25.43 -21.23 -12.54
N GLN A 9 -26.75 -21.07 -12.42
CA GLN A 9 -27.36 -19.86 -11.87
C GLN A 9 -27.06 -19.70 -10.38
N ALA A 10 -27.04 -20.78 -9.62
CA ALA A 10 -26.62 -20.77 -8.22
C ALA A 10 -25.17 -20.26 -8.08
N LEU A 11 -24.25 -20.72 -8.94
CA LEU A 11 -22.87 -20.24 -8.95
C LEU A 11 -22.74 -18.79 -9.45
N GLN A 12 -23.55 -18.36 -10.43
CA GLN A 12 -23.55 -16.98 -10.95
C GLN A 12 -24.15 -15.95 -9.97
N GLU A 13 -25.26 -16.27 -9.33
CA GLU A 13 -25.92 -15.38 -8.37
C GLU A 13 -25.18 -15.38 -7.02
N ALA A 14 -24.62 -16.52 -6.61
CA ALA A 14 -23.70 -16.58 -5.48
C ALA A 14 -22.39 -15.83 -5.75
N ALA A 15 -22.03 -15.48 -6.99
CA ALA A 15 -20.81 -14.71 -7.26
C ALA A 15 -20.86 -13.27 -6.69
N LEU A 16 -22.05 -12.73 -6.38
CA LEU A 16 -22.23 -11.50 -5.59
C LEU A 16 -22.12 -11.73 -4.06
N GLY A 17 -22.02 -12.99 -3.60
CA GLY A 17 -21.93 -13.37 -2.18
C GLY A 17 -20.62 -14.08 -1.83
N PHE A 18 -20.26 -15.17 -2.52
CA PHE A 18 -19.06 -15.97 -2.30
C PHE A 18 -17.78 -15.20 -2.68
N GLY A 19 -17.82 -14.43 -3.77
CA GLY A 19 -16.75 -13.50 -4.13
C GLY A 19 -16.66 -12.33 -3.15
N GLY A 20 -17.79 -11.85 -2.65
CA GLY A 20 -17.85 -10.84 -1.58
C GLY A 20 -17.25 -11.32 -0.26
N LEU A 21 -17.48 -12.58 0.11
CA LEU A 21 -16.86 -13.21 1.28
C LEU A 21 -15.33 -13.31 1.12
N ALA A 22 -14.84 -13.74 -0.05
CA ALA A 22 -13.40 -13.76 -0.35
C ALA A 22 -12.79 -12.35 -0.36
N LEU A 23 -13.49 -11.35 -0.90
CA LEU A 23 -13.04 -9.95 -0.86
C LEU A 23 -13.03 -9.42 0.58
N SER A 24 -14.04 -9.75 1.39
CA SER A 24 -14.11 -9.31 2.79
C SER A 24 -12.96 -9.88 3.63
N SER A 25 -12.55 -11.13 3.38
CA SER A 25 -11.41 -11.74 4.06
C SER A 25 -10.09 -11.12 3.59
N LEU A 26 -9.92 -10.86 2.29
CA LEU A 26 -8.74 -10.15 1.76
C LEU A 26 -8.63 -8.73 2.29
N VAL A 27 -9.74 -8.00 2.38
CA VAL A 27 -9.77 -6.66 2.98
C VAL A 27 -9.43 -6.73 4.46
N ALA A 28 -9.97 -7.69 5.22
CA ALA A 28 -9.63 -7.87 6.64
C ALA A 28 -8.14 -8.20 6.85
N LEU A 29 -7.56 -9.04 6.00
CA LEU A 29 -6.13 -9.39 6.02
C LEU A 29 -5.22 -8.19 5.69
N GLY A 30 -5.64 -7.33 4.76
CA GLY A 30 -4.92 -6.09 4.41
C GLY A 30 -5.19 -4.92 5.37
N ALA A 31 -6.27 -5.00 6.15
CA ALA A 31 -6.66 -4.03 7.17
C ALA A 31 -6.05 -4.33 8.55
N GLU A 32 -5.23 -5.38 8.67
CA GLU A 32 -4.32 -5.52 9.80
C GLU A 32 -3.64 -4.17 10.00
N PRO A 33 -3.84 -3.52 11.17
CA PRO A 33 -3.20 -2.26 11.48
C PRO A 33 -1.74 -2.60 11.73
N THR A 34 -1.01 -2.86 10.65
CA THR A 34 0.42 -2.82 10.69
C THR A 34 0.69 -1.39 11.10
N SER A 35 1.23 -1.22 12.30
CA SER A 35 1.52 0.09 12.88
C SER A 35 2.71 0.69 12.13
N TYR A 36 2.53 0.95 10.84
CA TYR A 36 3.44 1.72 10.02
C TYR A 36 3.28 3.16 10.46
N THR A 37 3.96 3.48 11.56
CA THR A 37 4.08 4.85 12.00
C THR A 37 5.17 5.48 11.15
N LEU A 38 4.83 6.54 10.41
CA LEU A 38 5.83 7.44 9.81
C LEU A 38 6.48 8.35 10.87
N ARG A 39 6.33 8.00 12.16
CA ARG A 39 6.96 8.71 13.26
C ARG A 39 8.47 8.51 13.17
N PRO A 40 9.27 9.56 13.41
CA PRO A 40 10.71 9.44 13.49
C PRO A 40 11.10 8.34 14.48
N LYS A 41 11.93 7.39 14.01
CA LYS A 41 12.51 6.35 14.88
C LYS A 41 13.75 6.91 15.56
N ARG A 42 14.04 6.40 16.76
CA ARG A 42 15.31 6.70 17.42
C ARG A 42 16.46 6.08 16.60
N PRO A 43 17.53 6.85 16.29
CA PRO A 43 18.71 6.28 15.66
C PRO A 43 19.43 5.33 16.62
N HIS A 44 20.17 4.35 16.07
CA HIS A 44 20.99 3.44 16.88
C HIS A 44 22.13 4.15 17.61
N PHE A 45 22.58 5.30 17.10
CA PHE A 45 23.67 6.10 17.64
C PHE A 45 23.27 7.55 17.80
N PRO A 46 23.86 8.28 18.76
CA PRO A 46 23.62 9.70 18.92
C PRO A 46 24.07 10.47 17.66
N ALA A 47 23.25 11.44 17.24
CA ALA A 47 23.59 12.33 16.14
C ALA A 47 24.78 13.23 16.53
N LYS A 48 25.85 13.19 15.72
CA LYS A 48 27.03 14.05 15.92
C LYS A 48 26.88 15.42 15.26
N ALA A 49 26.13 15.48 14.15
CA ALA A 49 25.86 16.73 13.43
C ALA A 49 24.59 17.39 13.96
N LYS A 50 24.64 18.71 14.19
CA LYS A 50 23.49 19.51 14.66
C LYS A 50 22.65 20.05 13.50
N ASN A 51 23.29 20.39 12.38
CA ASN A 51 22.65 20.97 11.20
C ASN A 51 23.14 20.22 9.95
N VAL A 52 22.21 19.92 9.04
CA VAL A 52 22.49 19.34 7.72
C VAL A 52 21.82 20.23 6.69
N ILE A 53 22.60 20.81 5.79
CA ILE A 53 22.07 21.64 4.69
C ILE A 53 22.22 20.82 3.42
N PHE A 54 21.09 20.43 2.82
CA PHE A 54 21.08 19.77 1.52
C PHE A 54 20.94 20.84 0.43
N LEU A 55 21.97 20.99 -0.40
CA LEU A 55 21.92 21.88 -1.57
C LEU A 55 21.73 21.02 -2.81
N TYR A 56 20.60 21.21 -3.49
CA TYR A 56 20.38 20.68 -4.83
C TYR A 56 20.66 21.78 -5.84
N VAL A 57 21.64 21.56 -6.72
CA VAL A 57 21.95 22.44 -7.85
C VAL A 57 21.39 21.78 -9.10
N GLY A 58 20.34 22.37 -9.67
CA GLY A 58 19.75 21.92 -10.93
C GLY A 58 20.63 22.30 -12.10
N GLY A 59 21.00 21.32 -12.92
CA GLY A 59 22.01 21.48 -13.98
C GLY A 59 23.40 21.16 -13.45
N GLY A 60 24.06 20.16 -14.05
CA GLY A 60 25.46 19.83 -13.74
C GLY A 60 26.39 21.01 -14.04
N PRO A 61 27.65 20.98 -13.55
CA PRO A 61 28.61 22.02 -13.86
C PRO A 61 28.68 22.19 -15.39
N SER A 62 28.56 23.43 -15.86
CA SER A 62 28.70 23.74 -17.28
C SER A 62 30.07 23.24 -17.75
N THR A 63 30.10 22.33 -18.72
CA THR A 63 31.33 21.77 -19.32
C THR A 63 32.20 22.82 -20.02
N ILE A 64 31.82 24.10 -19.98
CA ILE A 64 32.47 25.17 -20.74
C ILE A 64 33.77 25.71 -20.10
N ASP A 65 34.12 25.33 -18.87
CA ASP A 65 35.38 25.76 -18.23
C ASP A 65 36.10 24.64 -17.44
N MET A 66 36.14 23.41 -17.97
CA MET A 66 37.09 22.38 -17.49
C MET A 66 38.21 22.13 -18.50
#